data_AF-A0A660S974-F1
#
_entry.id   AF-A0A660S974-F1
#
_cell.length_a   1.000
_cell.length_b   1.000
_cell.length_c   1.000
_cell.angle_alpha   90.00
_cell.angle_beta   90.00
_cell.angle_gamma   90.00
#
_symmetry.space_group_name_H-M   'P 1'
#
loop_
_entity.id
_entity.type
_entity.pdbx_description
1 polymer ?
#
loop_
_entity_poly.entity_id
_entity_poly.type
_entity_poly.pdbx_seq_one_letter_code
_entity_poly.pdbx_strand_id
1 'polypeptide(L)'
;MRKIYWSLIFIGIGIWILLSNYGVIMFNFSRDWPILLIAIGLAEILDVIFSVSKTKKRPHVKSKTNVKEILDSLEKGNISIDEAEKKIKGGLNG
;
A
#
# COMPACT_ATOMS: atom_id res chain seq x y z
N MET A 1 -4.81 4.81 -6.67
CA MET A 1 -4.45 3.48 -7.22
C MET A 1 -5.55 2.44 -6.99
N ARG A 2 -5.85 1.94 -5.76
CA ARG A 2 -6.93 0.93 -5.57
C ARG A 2 -8.29 1.37 -6.13
N LYS A 3 -8.68 2.64 -5.91
CA LYS A 3 -9.95 3.19 -6.44
C LYS A 3 -10.04 3.15 -7.98
N ILE A 4 -8.94 3.41 -8.69
CA ILE A 4 -8.89 3.41 -10.16
C ILE A 4 -9.07 2.00 -10.72
N TYR A 5 -8.50 1.00 -10.04
CA TYR A 5 -8.65 -0.41 -10.41
C TYR A 5 -10.11 -0.87 -10.32
N TRP A 6 -10.78 -0.54 -9.20
CA TRP A 6 -12.21 -0.80 -9.05
C TRP A 6 -13.05 -0.07 -10.10
N SER A 7 -12.74 1.20 -10.39
CA SER A 7 -13.41 1.94 -11.47
C SER A 7 -13.24 1.25 -12.84
N LEU A 8 -12.03 0.75 -13.15
CA LEU A 8 -11.77 0.07 -14.42
C LEU A 8 -12.52 -1.27 -14.52
N ILE A 9 -12.63 -2.01 -13.40
CA ILE A 9 -13.45 -3.23 -13.32
C ILE A 9 -14.92 -2.90 -13.60
N PHE A 10 -15.49 -1.88 -12.94
CA PHE A 10 -16.88 -1.51 -13.14
C PHE A 10 -17.16 -1.04 -14.58
N ILE A 11 -16.22 -0.32 -15.18
CA ILE A 11 -16.30 0.06 -16.61
C ILE A 11 -16.29 -1.19 -17.50
N GLY A 12 -15.39 -2.14 -17.26
CA GLY A 12 -15.34 -3.40 -18.01
C GLY A 12 -16.63 -4.22 -17.91
N ILE A 13 -17.18 -4.34 -16.69
CA ILE A 13 -18.45 -5.03 -16.45
C ILE A 13 -19.61 -4.30 -17.17
N GLY A 14 -19.66 -2.96 -17.10
CA GLY A 14 -20.68 -2.18 -17.78
C GLY A 14 -20.65 -2.34 -19.30
N ILE A 15 -19.46 -2.33 -19.90
CA ILE A 15 -19.28 -2.57 -21.34
C ILE A 15 -19.71 -3.99 -21.71
N TRP A 16 -19.35 -4.99 -20.90
CA TRP A 16 -19.74 -6.38 -21.13
C TRP A 16 -21.26 -6.58 -21.12
N ILE A 17 -21.93 -6.01 -20.11
CA ILE A 17 -23.39 -6.06 -20.01
C ILE A 17 -24.04 -5.37 -21.21
N LEU A 18 -23.51 -4.21 -21.63
CA LEU A 18 -24.01 -3.48 -22.78
C LEU A 18 -23.88 -4.32 -24.07
N LEU A 19 -22.71 -4.89 -24.35
CA LEU A 19 -22.49 -5.74 -25.53
C LEU A 19 -23.35 -7.01 -25.51
N SER A 20 -23.54 -7.60 -24.33
CA SER A 20 -24.46 -8.74 -24.17
C SER A 20 -25.90 -8.35 -24.46
N ASN A 21 -26.33 -7.14 -24.09
CA ASN A 21 -27.69 -6.66 -24.33
C ASN A 21 -27.95 -6.40 -25.82
N TYR A 22 -26.96 -5.88 -26.54
CA TYR A 22 -27.01 -5.70 -28.00
C TYR A 22 -26.96 -7.03 -28.79
N GLY A 23 -26.89 -8.18 -28.12
CA GLY A 23 -26.82 -9.50 -28.77
C GLY A 23 -25.49 -9.76 -29.48
N VAL A 24 -24.49 -8.90 -29.28
CA VAL A 24 -23.13 -9.06 -29.84
C VAL A 24 -22.42 -10.23 -29.18
N ILE A 25 -22.76 -10.51 -27.92
CA ILE A 25 -22.27 -11.66 -27.16
C ILE A 25 -23.45 -12.59 -26.89
N MET A 26 -23.42 -13.81 -27.43
CA MET A 26 -24.36 -14.89 -27.05
C MET A 26 -24.02 -15.41 -25.64
N PHE A 27 -24.26 -14.60 -24.62
CA PHE A 27 -24.07 -14.98 -23.22
C PHE A 27 -25.36 -15.58 -22.68
N ASN A 28 -25.35 -16.87 -22.38
CA ASN A 28 -26.45 -17.52 -21.70
C ASN A 28 -26.16 -17.55 -20.20
N PHE A 29 -26.84 -16.70 -19.43
CA PHE A 29 -26.65 -16.60 -17.99
C PHE A 29 -26.75 -17.96 -17.27
N SER A 30 -27.57 -18.89 -17.75
CA SER A 30 -27.72 -20.23 -17.16
C SER A 30 -26.50 -21.14 -17.36
N ARG A 31 -25.74 -20.96 -18.44
CA ARG A 31 -24.56 -21.77 -18.78
C ARG A 31 -23.25 -21.08 -18.41
N ASP A 32 -23.22 -19.76 -18.57
CA ASP A 32 -22.00 -18.98 -18.65
C ASP A 32 -21.72 -18.22 -17.33
N TRP A 33 -22.59 -18.30 -16.32
CA TRP A 33 -22.36 -17.74 -14.98
C TRP A 33 -21.04 -18.16 -14.29
N PRO A 34 -20.45 -19.36 -14.51
CA PRO A 34 -19.17 -19.72 -13.90
C PRO A 34 -18.02 -18.79 -14.33
N ILE A 35 -18.14 -18.12 -15.49
CA ILE A 35 -17.15 -17.15 -15.97
C ILE A 35 -17.01 -15.96 -15.00
N LEU A 36 -18.10 -15.56 -14.32
CA LEU A 36 -18.04 -14.52 -13.30
C LEU A 36 -17.21 -14.96 -12.09
N LEU A 37 -17.35 -16.21 -11.66
CA LEU A 37 -16.55 -16.76 -10.56
C LEU A 37 -15.07 -16.83 -10.93
N ILE A 38 -14.77 -17.25 -12.17
CA ILE A 38 -13.39 -17.27 -12.69
C ILE A 38 -12.81 -15.85 -12.73
N ALA A 39 -13.59 -14.87 -13.21
CA ALA A 39 -13.16 -13.48 -13.25
C ALA A 39 -12.89 -12.90 -11.85
N ILE A 40 -13.74 -13.20 -10.87
CA ILE A 40 -13.54 -12.81 -9.46
C ILE A 40 -12.26 -13.45 -8.91
N GLY A 41 -12.06 -14.75 -9.13
CA GLY A 41 -10.85 -15.45 -8.71
C GLY A 41 -9.57 -14.86 -9.32
N LEU A 42 -9.58 -14.57 -10.62
CA LEU A 42 -8.45 -13.90 -11.28
C LEU A 42 -8.21 -12.50 -10.70
N ALA A 43 -9.25 -11.73 -10.41
CA ALA A 43 -9.11 -10.39 -9.86
C ALA A 43 -8.41 -10.40 -8.49
N GLU A 44 -8.75 -11.36 -7.62
CA GLU A 44 -8.09 -11.53 -6.32
C GLU A 44 -6.62 -11.92 -6.46
N ILE A 45 -6.31 -12.85 -7.37
CA ILE A 45 -4.91 -13.24 -7.67
C ILE A 45 -4.10 -12.04 -8.14
N LEU A 46 -4.66 -11.26 -9.07
CA LEU A 46 -4.02 -10.05 -9.57
C LEU A 46 -3.85 -9.00 -8.45
N ASP A 47 -4.85 -8.78 -7.58
CA ASP A 47 -4.71 -7.83 -6.46
C ASP A 47 -3.60 -8.27 -5.51
N VAL A 48 -3.46 -9.56 -5.22
CA VAL A 48 -2.34 -10.07 -4.40
C VAL A 48 -1.00 -9.81 -5.09
N ILE A 49 -0.86 -10.14 -6.37
CA ILE A 49 0.38 -9.93 -7.15
C ILE A 49 0.75 -8.44 -7.21
N PHE A 50 -0.22 -7.58 -7.53
CA PHE A 50 0.02 -6.13 -7.63
C PHE A 50 0.18 -5.48 -6.25
N SER A 51 -0.44 -6.00 -5.19
CA SER A 51 -0.29 -5.48 -3.82
C SER A 51 1.06 -5.82 -3.19
N VAL A 52 1.70 -6.92 -3.59
CA VAL A 52 3.09 -7.25 -3.19
C VAL A 52 4.07 -6.16 -3.65
N SER A 53 3.84 -5.53 -4.81
CA SER A 53 4.67 -4.40 -5.29
C SER A 53 4.51 -3.13 -4.43
N LYS A 54 3.49 -3.07 -3.58
CA LYS A 54 3.33 -2.06 -2.54
C LYS A 54 3.73 -2.62 -1.19
N THR A 55 4.97 -3.10 -1.11
CA THR A 55 5.73 -2.90 0.12
C THR A 55 5.84 -1.40 0.29
N LYS A 56 4.82 -0.84 0.94
CA LYS A 56 4.76 0.49 1.49
C LYS A 56 6.10 0.61 2.22
N LYS A 57 7.04 1.37 1.66
CA LYS A 57 8.09 1.98 2.48
C LYS A 57 7.30 2.61 3.61
N ARG A 58 7.31 1.96 4.78
CA ARG A 58 6.78 2.58 5.99
C ARG A 58 7.37 3.98 5.96
N PRO A 59 6.57 5.06 6.00
CA PRO A 59 7.19 6.35 6.25
C PRO A 59 8.06 6.10 7.47
N HIS A 60 9.35 6.29 7.29
CA HIS A 60 10.31 6.20 8.37
C HIS A 60 9.73 7.12 9.43
N VAL A 61 9.13 6.53 10.46
CA VAL A 61 8.64 7.29 11.60
C VAL A 61 9.93 7.81 12.22
N LYS A 62 10.30 9.02 11.80
CA LYS A 62 11.24 9.89 12.49
C LYS A 62 10.66 10.08 13.88
N SER A 63 11.01 9.20 14.80
CA SER A 63 10.85 9.46 16.23
C SER A 63 11.70 8.48 17.00
N LYS A 64 13.00 8.78 16.99
CA LYS A 64 13.72 8.97 18.24
C LYS A 64 14.96 9.76 17.86
N THR A 65 14.95 11.03 18.25
CA THR A 65 16.11 11.84 18.60
C THR A 65 17.39 11.04 18.51
N ASN A 66 18.32 11.42 17.63
CA ASN A 66 19.50 10.65 17.27
C ASN A 66 20.39 10.34 18.49
N VAL A 67 19.99 9.42 19.36
CA VAL A 67 20.77 8.97 20.51
C VAL A 67 22.08 8.40 20.00
N LYS A 68 22.06 7.75 18.83
CA LYS A 68 23.26 7.26 18.17
C LYS A 68 24.22 8.40 17.75
N GLU A 69 23.72 9.54 17.28
CA GLU A 69 24.54 10.69 16.89
C GLU A 69 25.05 11.47 18.12
N ILE A 70 24.24 11.53 19.19
CA ILE A 70 24.65 12.10 20.48
C ILE A 70 25.73 11.22 21.13
N LEU A 71 25.58 9.90 21.08
CA LEU A 71 26.60 8.96 21.59
C LEU A 71 27.88 8.99 20.75
N ASP A 72 27.78 9.08 19.43
CA ASP A 72 28.93 9.16 18.51
C ASP A 72 29.70 10.50 18.67
N SER A 73 28.98 11.60 18.97
CA SER A 73 29.61 12.87 19.31
C SER A 73 30.20 12.91 20.73
N LEU A 74 29.65 12.13 21.67
CA LEU A 74 30.25 11.93 22.99
C LEU A 74 31.53 11.08 22.90
N GLU A 75 31.52 10.01 22.11
CA GLU A 75 32.68 9.14 21.87
C GLU A 75 33.83 9.89 21.17
N LYS A 76 33.50 10.79 20.23
CA LYS A 76 34.46 11.67 19.57
C LYS A 76 34.94 12.84 20.45
N GLY A 77 34.40 12.99 21.66
CA GLY A 77 34.75 14.08 22.58
C GLY A 77 34.25 15.47 22.15
N ASN A 78 33.31 15.54 21.20
CA ASN A 78 32.75 16.79 20.70
C ASN A 78 31.70 17.41 21.63
N ILE A 79 31.13 16.62 22.55
CA ILE A 79 30.18 17.08 23.56
C ILE A 79 30.56 16.54 24.93
N SER A 80 30.20 17.26 25.99
CA SER A 80 30.34 16.78 27.37
C SER A 80 29.17 15.87 27.77
N ILE A 81 29.40 15.06 28.81
CA ILE A 81 28.37 14.18 29.40
C ILE A 81 27.13 14.99 29.81
N ASP A 82 27.31 16.17 30.40
CA ASP A 82 26.22 17.05 30.83
C ASP A 82 25.40 17.61 29.65
N GLU A 83 26.08 17.93 28.53
CA GLU A 83 25.41 18.44 27.34
C GLU A 83 24.64 17.33 26.60
N ALA A 84 25.19 16.12 26.59
CA ALA A 84 24.53 14.92 26.06
C ALA A 84 23.25 14.60 26.84
N GLU A 85 23.29 14.65 28.18
CA GLU A 85 22.11 14.44 29.03
C GLU A 85 21.00 15.45 28.75
N LYS A 86 21.35 16.72 28.61
CA LYS A 86 20.39 17.80 28.36
C LYS A 86 19.70 17.63 26.99
N LYS A 87 20.45 17.25 25.96
CA LYS A 87 19.91 16.98 24.62
C LYS A 87 19.00 15.74 24.59
N ILE A 88 19.35 14.70 25.34
CA ILE A 88 18.53 13.48 25.45
C ILE A 88 17.23 13.77 26.21
N LYS A 89 17.29 14.46 27.36
CA LYS A 89 16.10 14.83 28.14
C LYS A 89 15.20 15.82 27.38
N GLY A 90 15.77 16.79 26.69
CA GLY A 90 15.00 17.76 25.88
C GLY A 90 14.29 17.13 24.69
N GLY A 91 14.89 16.13 24.04
CA GLY A 91 14.29 15.41 22.92
C GLY A 91 13.33 14.26 23.32
N LEU A 92 13.15 13.99 24.62
CA LEU A 92 12.18 13.01 25.13
C LEU A 92 10.88 13.65 25.62
N ASN A 93 10.88 14.96 25.88
CA ASN A 93 9.74 15.72 26.39
C ASN A 93 8.96 16.48 25.29
N GLY A 94 9.22 16.18 24.01
CA GLY A 94 8.62 16.85 22.84
C GLY A 94 7.85 15.92 21.92
#